data_AF-A0A6S7G242-F1
#
_entry.id   AF-A0A6S7G242-F1
#
_cell.length_a   1.000
_cell.length_b   1.000
_cell.length_c   1.000
_cell.angle_alpha   90.00
_cell.angle_beta   90.00
_cell.angle_gamma   90.00
#
_symmetry.space_group_name_H-M   'P 1'
#
loop_
_entity.id
_entity.type
_entity.pdbx_description
1 polymer ?
#
loop_
_entity_poly.entity_id
_entity_poly.type
_entity_poly.pdbx_seq_one_letter_code
_entity_poly.pdbx_strand_id
1 'polypeptide(L)'
;MVTSGNLQTAWCDMSTDGGGFLLIGRKNNSVTWTVPSNNKPVDPYGEPHWTSSLGDAPILDFRVQMATHEDFKATKAHWSFRLQSKRPLKNLMMTTAGCDQRSAGIGNIAYVKDLQTEKIVTTKLRCSKFGFAHHHLLKFGWTMMNSCLQKPCPWGFAYYHLIKVQTDNYGGFSFSTTGKISGMDYNATAFVGCDNGHVSFFGTSIGHLTT
;
A
#
# COMPACT_ATOMS: atom_id res chain seq x y z
N MET A 1 -1.81 35.60 5.00
CA MET A 1 -0.83 34.89 5.85
C MET A 1 -0.78 33.45 5.38
N VAL A 2 0.30 33.06 4.68
CA VAL A 2 0.54 31.66 4.33
C VAL A 2 0.95 30.97 5.62
N THR A 3 0.10 30.07 6.13
CA THR A 3 0.45 29.24 7.27
C THR A 3 1.67 28.41 6.88
N SER A 4 2.71 28.46 7.71
CA SER A 4 3.91 27.65 7.60
C SER A 4 3.51 26.17 7.66
N GLY A 5 3.20 25.57 6.52
CA GLY A 5 3.13 24.12 6.39
C GLY A 5 4.51 23.56 6.66
N ASN A 6 4.62 22.61 7.60
CA ASN A 6 5.87 21.91 7.86
C ASN A 6 6.46 21.40 6.54
N LEU A 7 7.66 21.86 6.18
CA LEU A 7 8.36 21.42 4.98
C LEU A 7 8.62 19.92 5.11
N GLN A 8 7.98 19.11 4.27
CA GLN A 8 8.18 17.67 4.23
C GLN A 8 9.10 17.30 3.07
N THR A 9 10.11 16.48 3.35
CA THR A 9 10.99 15.92 2.30
C THR A 9 10.45 14.56 1.89
N ALA A 10 10.50 14.26 0.60
CA ALA A 10 10.16 12.96 0.05
C ALA A 10 11.04 12.68 -1.17
N TRP A 11 11.24 11.40 -1.48
CA TRP A 11 11.84 11.01 -2.75
C TRP A 11 10.76 10.97 -3.84
N CYS A 12 11.06 11.54 -5.00
CA CYS A 12 10.10 11.71 -6.11
C CYS A 12 10.56 10.90 -7.33
N ASP A 13 9.73 9.98 -7.80
CA ASP A 13 9.87 9.41 -9.14
C ASP A 13 9.23 10.35 -10.16
N MET A 14 10.09 10.95 -10.98
CA MET A 14 9.71 11.90 -12.03
C MET A 14 9.68 11.26 -13.43
N SER A 15 9.88 9.95 -13.52
CA SER A 15 10.09 9.24 -14.78
C SER A 15 8.96 8.27 -15.13
N THR A 16 8.45 7.53 -14.13
CA THR A 16 7.42 6.52 -14.37
C THR A 16 6.06 7.18 -14.63
N ASP A 17 5.39 6.79 -15.72
CA ASP A 17 4.04 7.24 -16.09
C ASP A 17 3.89 8.78 -16.11
N GLY A 18 4.90 9.49 -16.61
CA GLY A 18 4.93 10.96 -16.63
C GLY A 18 5.35 11.61 -15.30
N GLY A 19 5.70 10.82 -14.29
CA GLY A 19 6.25 11.29 -13.02
C GLY A 19 5.19 11.72 -11.98
N GLY A 20 5.66 12.40 -10.93
CA GLY A 20 4.79 12.91 -9.86
C GLY A 20 4.46 11.89 -8.77
N PHE A 21 5.23 10.81 -8.69
CA PHE A 21 5.07 9.79 -7.65
C PHE A 21 6.00 10.05 -6.46
N LEU A 22 5.45 10.11 -5.25
CA LEU A 22 6.22 10.14 -4.00
C LEU A 22 6.44 8.73 -3.49
N LEU A 23 7.68 8.39 -3.12
CA LEU A 23 8.01 7.14 -2.47
C LEU A 23 7.62 7.20 -1.00
N ILE A 24 6.75 6.27 -0.58
CA ILE A 24 6.18 6.26 0.78
C ILE A 24 6.48 5.01 1.59
N GLY A 25 6.98 3.95 0.94
CA GLY A 25 7.34 2.74 1.64
C GLY A 25 8.24 1.85 0.82
N ARG A 26 9.22 1.23 1.49
CA ARG A 26 10.15 0.25 0.90
C ARG A 26 10.22 -0.98 1.79
N LYS A 27 10.29 -2.16 1.16
CA LYS A 27 10.68 -3.40 1.82
C LYS A 27 11.48 -4.32 0.89
N ASN A 28 12.49 -5.00 1.45
CA ASN A 28 13.34 -5.97 0.77
C ASN A 28 12.86 -7.43 0.86
N ASN A 29 11.63 -7.68 1.34
CA ASN A 29 11.01 -9.00 1.34
C ASN A 29 9.48 -8.89 1.21
N SER A 30 8.78 -10.02 1.23
CA SER A 30 7.33 -10.13 1.00
C SER A 30 6.46 -9.89 2.23
N VAL A 31 7.05 -9.86 3.44
CA VAL A 31 6.33 -9.82 4.72
C VAL A 31 5.98 -8.39 5.09
N THR A 32 4.95 -7.81 4.47
CA THR A 32 4.66 -6.37 4.59
C THR A 32 4.31 -5.89 6.01
N TRP A 33 3.84 -6.78 6.88
CA TRP A 33 3.28 -6.41 8.19
C TRP A 33 4.28 -6.08 9.30
N THR A 34 5.54 -6.48 9.14
CA THR A 34 6.64 -6.11 10.06
C THR A 34 7.35 -4.82 9.66
N VAL A 35 6.95 -4.15 8.56
CA VAL A 35 7.63 -2.93 8.12
C VAL A 35 7.34 -1.80 9.10
N PRO A 36 8.35 -1.20 9.73
CA PRO A 36 8.13 -0.09 10.64
C PRO A 36 7.63 1.13 9.88
N SER A 37 6.94 2.02 10.58
CA SER A 37 6.66 3.38 10.09
C SER A 37 7.38 4.41 10.96
N ASN A 38 7.88 5.48 10.35
CA ASN A 38 8.53 6.59 11.05
C ASN A 38 8.45 7.90 10.25
N ASN A 39 8.87 9.02 10.85
CA ASN A 39 8.75 10.35 10.24
C ASN A 39 9.85 10.70 9.22
N LYS A 40 10.72 9.75 8.85
CA LYS A 40 11.79 9.99 7.89
C LYS A 40 11.27 9.87 6.45
N PRO A 41 11.91 10.55 5.49
CA PRO A 41 11.70 10.26 4.07
C PRO A 41 12.18 8.85 3.74
N VAL A 42 11.49 8.20 2.82
CA VAL A 42 11.89 6.89 2.30
C VAL A 42 12.87 7.09 1.14
N ASP A 43 13.99 6.38 1.18
CA ASP A 43 15.00 6.32 0.11
C ASP A 43 14.84 5.00 -0.66
N PRO A 44 14.94 4.99 -2.01
CA PRO A 44 14.78 3.79 -2.83
C PRO A 44 15.78 2.66 -2.51
N TYR A 45 16.95 2.99 -1.96
CA TYR A 45 18.01 2.05 -1.57
C TYR A 45 18.32 2.08 -0.07
N GLY A 46 17.59 2.87 0.72
CA GLY A 46 17.75 2.96 2.18
C GLY A 46 16.97 1.89 2.95
N GLU A 47 16.96 2.00 4.29
CA GLU A 47 16.34 0.99 5.16
C GLU A 47 14.82 0.81 4.93
N PRO A 48 14.28 -0.42 5.03
CA PRO A 48 12.85 -0.69 4.95
C PRO A 48 12.02 0.07 5.99
N HIS A 49 11.14 0.94 5.53
CA HIS A 49 10.11 1.58 6.37
C HIS A 49 8.99 2.15 5.49
N TRP A 50 7.86 2.47 6.13
CA TRP A 50 6.88 3.43 5.64
C TRP A 50 7.15 4.81 6.23
N THR A 51 6.81 5.87 5.50
CA THR A 51 6.78 7.22 6.07
C THR A 51 5.42 7.51 6.69
N SER A 52 5.43 8.03 7.92
CA SER A 52 4.23 8.55 8.60
C SER A 52 4.03 10.06 8.39
N SER A 53 4.99 10.74 7.77
CA SER A 53 4.92 12.19 7.57
C SER A 53 3.86 12.60 6.54
N LEU A 54 3.61 11.74 5.55
CA LEU A 54 2.72 12.02 4.41
C LEU A 54 1.26 11.60 4.65
N GLY A 55 0.85 11.26 5.88
CA GLY A 55 -0.49 10.73 6.16
C GLY A 55 -1.65 11.63 5.69
N ASP A 56 -1.49 12.95 5.72
CA ASP A 56 -2.50 13.91 5.25
C ASP A 56 -2.38 14.27 3.76
N ALA A 57 -1.34 13.79 3.07
CA ALA A 57 -1.16 14.06 1.65
C ALA A 57 -2.34 13.50 0.86
N PRO A 58 -2.94 14.29 -0.05
CA PRO A 58 -4.00 13.80 -0.92
C PRO A 58 -3.41 12.83 -1.94
N ILE A 59 -4.10 11.71 -2.14
CA ILE A 59 -3.68 10.65 -3.06
C ILE A 59 -4.76 10.41 -4.10
N LEU A 60 -4.36 10.27 -5.35
CA LEU A 60 -5.25 9.90 -6.46
C LEU A 60 -4.86 8.57 -7.10
N ASP A 61 -3.57 8.26 -7.08
CA ASP A 61 -3.03 6.97 -7.47
C ASP A 61 -2.19 6.41 -6.32
N PHE A 62 -2.31 5.11 -6.11
CA PHE A 62 -1.39 4.34 -5.28
C PHE A 62 -0.68 3.34 -6.18
N ARG A 63 0.64 3.36 -6.16
CA ARG A 63 1.48 2.49 -6.99
C ARG A 63 2.19 1.48 -6.12
N VAL A 64 2.24 0.25 -6.61
CA VAL A 64 3.00 -0.86 -6.04
C VAL A 64 3.97 -1.36 -7.09
N GLN A 65 5.26 -1.39 -6.78
CA GLN A 65 6.29 -1.97 -7.63
C GLN A 65 7.00 -3.09 -6.87
N MET A 66 7.23 -4.22 -7.51
CA MET A 66 7.97 -5.34 -6.94
C MET A 66 9.01 -5.89 -7.90
N ALA A 67 10.21 -6.17 -7.41
CA ALA A 67 11.34 -6.64 -8.21
C ALA A 67 12.16 -7.73 -7.51
N THR A 68 12.72 -8.68 -8.24
CA THR A 68 13.56 -9.74 -7.62
C THR A 68 14.93 -9.25 -7.14
N HIS A 69 15.32 -8.03 -7.54
CA HIS A 69 16.60 -7.41 -7.20
C HIS A 69 16.38 -6.00 -6.64
N GLU A 70 17.30 -5.54 -5.80
CA GLU A 70 17.21 -4.22 -5.15
C GLU A 70 17.38 -3.04 -6.13
N ASP A 71 17.95 -3.28 -7.31
CA ASP A 71 18.14 -2.25 -8.35
C ASP A 71 16.91 -2.04 -9.25
N PHE A 72 15.80 -2.73 -8.94
CA PHE A 72 14.52 -2.68 -9.66
C PHE A 72 14.56 -3.07 -11.14
N LYS A 73 15.72 -3.46 -11.69
CA LYS A 73 15.83 -3.87 -13.10
C LYS A 73 15.01 -5.12 -13.40
N ALA A 74 14.91 -6.02 -12.43
CA ALA A 74 14.12 -7.24 -12.52
C ALA A 74 12.72 -7.08 -11.89
N THR A 75 12.02 -6.00 -12.26
CA THR A 75 10.61 -5.78 -11.84
C THR A 75 9.72 -6.93 -12.36
N LYS A 76 8.82 -7.41 -11.50
CA LYS A 76 7.86 -8.50 -11.78
C LYS A 76 6.42 -8.03 -11.68
N ALA A 77 6.15 -7.05 -10.82
CA ALA A 77 4.85 -6.42 -10.69
C ALA A 77 5.04 -4.91 -10.59
N HIS A 78 4.24 -4.15 -11.32
CA HIS A 78 4.31 -2.69 -11.30
C HIS A 78 2.92 -2.14 -11.63
N TRP A 79 2.14 -1.84 -10.61
CA TRP A 79 0.73 -1.52 -10.77
C TRP A 79 0.44 -0.13 -10.22
N SER A 80 -0.37 0.62 -10.93
CA SER A 80 -0.99 1.85 -10.42
C SER A 80 -2.48 1.62 -10.20
N PHE A 81 -2.94 1.83 -8.99
CA PHE A 81 -4.34 1.82 -8.59
C PHE A 81 -4.87 3.25 -8.65
N ARG A 82 -5.59 3.59 -9.73
CA ARG A 82 -6.27 4.87 -9.86
C ARG A 82 -7.53 4.88 -9.00
N LEU A 83 -7.65 5.85 -8.10
CA LEU A 83 -8.83 6.05 -7.27
C LEU A 83 -9.88 6.91 -8.01
N GLN A 84 -11.16 6.70 -7.71
CA GLN A 84 -12.25 7.52 -8.30
C GLN A 84 -12.24 8.96 -7.76
N SER A 85 -11.76 9.17 -6.53
CA SER A 85 -11.67 10.47 -5.90
C SER A 85 -10.43 10.56 -5.01
N LYS A 86 -9.91 11.78 -4.84
CA LYS A 86 -8.78 12.05 -3.95
C LYS A 86 -9.17 11.74 -2.51
N ARG A 87 -8.24 11.14 -1.76
CA ARG A 87 -8.37 10.96 -0.30
C ARG A 87 -7.01 11.11 0.39
N PRO A 88 -6.96 11.39 1.70
CA PRO A 88 -5.70 11.36 2.44
C PRO A 88 -5.04 9.98 2.44
N LEU A 89 -3.72 9.91 2.39
CA LEU A 89 -2.94 8.66 2.47
C LEU A 89 -3.28 7.83 3.71
N LYS A 90 -3.49 8.46 4.87
CA LYS A 90 -3.89 7.79 6.11
C LYS A 90 -5.21 7.01 5.99
N ASN A 91 -5.96 7.23 4.91
CA ASN A 91 -7.17 6.48 4.56
C ASN A 91 -6.95 5.57 3.34
N LEU A 92 -5.72 5.08 3.12
CA LEU A 92 -5.39 4.18 2.02
C LEU A 92 -6.25 2.91 2.07
N MET A 93 -6.37 2.31 3.25
CA MET A 93 -7.22 1.13 3.46
C MET A 93 -8.65 1.55 3.82
N MET A 94 -9.63 0.92 3.20
CA MET A 94 -11.06 1.18 3.39
C MET A 94 -11.83 -0.13 3.57
N THR A 95 -12.91 -0.05 4.34
CA THR A 95 -13.94 -1.10 4.47
C THR A 95 -15.25 -0.72 3.78
N THR A 96 -15.23 0.43 3.09
CA THR A 96 -16.35 1.00 2.35
C THR A 96 -15.87 1.42 0.96
N ALA A 97 -16.81 1.84 0.09
CA ALA A 97 -16.55 2.28 -1.28
C ALA A 97 -15.79 1.21 -2.10
N GLY A 98 -16.50 0.20 -2.57
CA GLY A 98 -15.92 -0.90 -3.38
C GLY A 98 -15.40 -2.07 -2.56
N CYS A 99 -14.83 -1.82 -1.38
CA CYS A 99 -14.58 -2.83 -0.35
C CYS A 99 -15.83 -3.10 0.51
N ASP A 100 -15.80 -4.18 1.30
CA ASP A 100 -16.91 -4.59 2.16
C ASP A 100 -16.49 -4.89 3.61
N GLN A 101 -17.48 -5.27 4.44
CA GLN A 101 -17.30 -5.56 5.87
C GLN A 101 -16.45 -6.81 6.17
N ARG A 102 -16.00 -7.56 5.16
CA ARG A 102 -15.11 -8.72 5.31
C ARG A 102 -13.75 -8.49 4.65
N SER A 103 -13.65 -7.54 3.72
CA SER A 103 -12.50 -7.35 2.84
C SER A 103 -11.99 -5.91 2.90
N ALA A 104 -11.21 -5.58 3.93
CA ALA A 104 -10.57 -4.27 4.02
C ALA A 104 -9.41 -4.19 3.03
N GLY A 105 -9.23 -3.05 2.35
CA GLY A 105 -8.11 -2.88 1.44
C GLY A 105 -8.15 -1.58 0.65
N ILE A 106 -7.46 -1.53 -0.48
CA ILE A 106 -7.49 -0.36 -1.36
C ILE A 106 -8.84 -0.35 -2.08
N GLY A 107 -9.78 0.43 -1.53
CA GLY A 107 -11.11 0.63 -2.10
C GLY A 107 -11.16 1.82 -3.05
N ASN A 108 -12.35 2.01 -3.63
CA ASN A 108 -12.71 3.11 -4.52
C ASN A 108 -11.86 3.16 -5.80
N ILE A 109 -11.51 2.00 -6.34
CA ILE A 109 -10.67 1.88 -7.53
C ILE A 109 -11.49 2.21 -8.79
N ALA A 110 -10.99 3.15 -9.59
CA ALA A 110 -11.49 3.47 -10.92
C ALA A 110 -10.97 2.47 -11.95
N TYR A 111 -9.65 2.24 -11.96
CA TYR A 111 -8.97 1.25 -12.78
C TYR A 111 -7.61 0.87 -12.21
N VAL A 112 -7.04 -0.22 -12.70
CA VAL A 112 -5.65 -0.60 -12.45
C VAL A 112 -4.89 -0.57 -13.78
N LYS A 113 -3.73 0.11 -13.77
CA LYS A 113 -2.79 0.15 -14.88
C LYS A 113 -1.56 -0.69 -14.54
N ASP A 114 -1.17 -1.59 -15.44
CA ASP A 114 0.12 -2.26 -15.37
C ASP A 114 1.16 -1.38 -16.06
N LEU A 115 2.11 -0.89 -15.28
CA LEU A 115 3.15 0.04 -15.70
C LEU A 115 4.32 -0.67 -16.41
N GLN A 116 4.38 -2.00 -16.39
CA GLN A 116 5.33 -2.71 -17.25
C GLN A 116 4.87 -2.74 -18.72
N THR A 117 3.55 -2.73 -18.92
CA THR A 117 2.93 -2.81 -20.25
C THR A 117 2.25 -1.50 -20.67
N GLU A 118 2.22 -0.51 -19.78
CA GLU A 118 1.55 0.78 -19.93
C GLU A 118 0.03 0.67 -20.24
N LYS A 119 -0.60 -0.46 -19.90
CA LYS A 119 -2.00 -0.74 -20.22
C LYS A 119 -2.89 -0.74 -18.98
N ILE A 120 -4.11 -0.22 -19.15
CA ILE A 120 -5.19 -0.44 -18.19
C ILE A 120 -5.59 -1.91 -18.27
N VAL A 121 -5.31 -2.67 -17.22
CA VAL A 121 -5.57 -4.11 -17.15
C VAL A 121 -6.98 -4.43 -16.63
N THR A 122 -7.59 -3.53 -15.87
CA THR A 122 -8.98 -3.69 -15.41
C THR A 122 -9.62 -2.36 -15.02
N THR A 123 -10.90 -2.22 -15.35
CA THR A 123 -11.80 -1.17 -14.82
C THR A 123 -12.89 -1.76 -13.92
N LYS A 124 -12.89 -3.10 -13.75
CA LYS A 124 -13.91 -3.85 -13.01
C LYS A 124 -13.57 -3.94 -11.52
N LEU A 125 -12.29 -3.94 -11.18
CA LEU A 125 -11.83 -4.03 -9.80
C LEU A 125 -12.28 -2.79 -9.02
N ARG A 126 -12.84 -3.03 -7.83
CA ARG A 126 -13.27 -1.98 -6.89
C ARG A 126 -12.54 -2.04 -5.56
N CYS A 127 -12.05 -3.23 -5.16
CA CYS A 127 -11.29 -3.44 -3.94
C CYS A 127 -10.09 -4.39 -4.15
N SER A 128 -8.89 -3.94 -3.82
CA SER A 128 -7.74 -4.83 -3.59
C SER A 128 -7.68 -5.15 -2.10
N LYS A 129 -8.17 -6.33 -1.70
CA LYS A 129 -8.18 -6.78 -0.30
C LYS A 129 -6.74 -6.82 0.22
N PHE A 130 -6.56 -6.18 1.37
CA PHE A 130 -5.33 -6.18 2.13
C PHE A 130 -5.39 -7.20 3.28
N GLY A 131 -6.56 -7.36 3.89
CA GLY A 131 -6.80 -8.28 5.00
C GLY A 131 -8.26 -8.29 5.46
N PHE A 132 -8.52 -8.93 6.59
CA PHE A 132 -9.86 -8.94 7.18
C PHE A 132 -10.26 -7.55 7.68
N ALA A 133 -11.53 -7.22 7.48
CA ALA A 133 -12.14 -6.00 7.99
C ALA A 133 -12.54 -6.15 9.48
N HIS A 134 -11.54 -6.30 10.34
CA HIS A 134 -11.75 -6.30 11.79
C HIS A 134 -12.40 -5.01 12.27
N HIS A 135 -13.13 -5.09 13.39
CA HIS A 135 -13.80 -3.93 13.98
C HIS A 135 -12.78 -2.84 14.32
N HIS A 136 -13.02 -1.60 13.86
CA HIS A 136 -12.07 -0.49 13.95
C HIS A 136 -11.58 -0.19 15.39
N LEU A 137 -12.42 -0.43 16.40
CA LEU A 137 -12.06 -0.24 17.82
C LEU A 137 -10.91 -1.15 18.28
N LEU A 138 -10.69 -2.27 17.60
CA LEU A 138 -9.65 -3.21 17.98
C LEU A 138 -8.24 -2.73 17.57
N LYS A 139 -8.15 -1.75 16.66
CA LYS A 139 -6.89 -1.11 16.24
C LYS A 139 -5.81 -2.11 15.83
N PHE A 140 -6.15 -3.14 15.05
CA PHE A 140 -5.19 -4.03 14.42
C PHE A 140 -5.47 -4.17 12.92
N GLY A 141 -4.52 -4.76 12.19
CA GLY A 141 -4.63 -4.96 10.74
C GLY A 141 -4.72 -3.66 9.96
N TRP A 142 -5.70 -3.59 9.03
CA TRP A 142 -5.90 -2.46 8.13
C TRP A 142 -6.07 -1.11 8.87
N THR A 143 -6.75 -1.10 10.04
CA THR A 143 -6.94 0.14 10.81
C THR A 143 -5.61 0.61 11.39
N MET A 144 -4.77 -0.32 11.84
CA MET A 144 -3.44 0.01 12.32
C MET A 144 -2.53 0.45 11.16
N MET A 145 -2.63 -0.17 9.98
CA MET A 145 -1.88 0.27 8.79
C MET A 145 -2.16 1.75 8.46
N ASN A 146 -3.43 2.13 8.41
CA ASN A 146 -3.84 3.53 8.26
C ASN A 146 -3.28 4.43 9.37
N SER A 147 -3.30 3.97 10.63
CA SER A 147 -2.70 4.71 11.74
C SER A 147 -1.19 4.89 11.56
N CYS A 148 -0.48 3.85 11.12
CA CYS A 148 0.95 3.87 10.87
C CYS A 148 1.35 4.78 9.71
N LEU A 149 0.44 5.10 8.78
CA LEU A 149 0.67 6.12 7.76
C LEU A 149 0.58 7.55 8.31
N GLN A 150 0.08 7.74 9.54
CA GLN A 150 -0.06 9.05 10.18
C GLN A 150 0.86 9.23 11.40
N LYS A 151 1.33 8.14 11.99
CA LYS A 151 2.25 8.19 13.14
C LYS A 151 3.27 7.05 13.10
N PRO A 152 4.43 7.21 13.76
CA PRO A 152 5.41 6.14 13.84
C PRO A 152 4.88 4.85 14.46
N CYS A 153 5.25 3.73 13.86
CA CYS A 153 4.94 2.36 14.31
C CYS A 153 6.24 1.53 14.27
N PRO A 154 7.02 1.45 15.37
CA PRO A 154 8.36 0.84 15.36
C PRO A 154 8.39 -0.65 15.01
N TRP A 155 7.28 -1.37 15.19
CA TRP A 155 7.18 -2.82 14.99
C TRP A 155 6.37 -3.18 13.73
N GLY A 156 5.88 -2.18 13.00
CA GLY A 156 4.92 -2.35 11.92
C GLY A 156 3.47 -2.47 12.37
N PHE A 157 2.56 -2.58 11.40
CA PHE A 157 1.12 -2.42 11.64
C PHE A 157 0.44 -3.66 12.25
N ALA A 158 1.07 -4.84 12.17
CA ALA A 158 0.52 -6.07 12.72
C ALA A 158 0.82 -6.26 14.21
N TYR A 159 1.42 -5.28 14.89
CA TYR A 159 1.84 -5.43 16.29
C TYR A 159 1.03 -4.54 17.21
N TYR A 160 0.61 -5.10 18.35
CA TYR A 160 0.14 -4.32 19.47
C TYR A 160 1.33 -3.67 20.17
N HIS A 161 1.50 -2.36 19.96
CA HIS A 161 2.72 -1.64 20.35
C HIS A 161 3.04 -1.62 21.85
N LEU A 162 2.05 -1.77 22.74
CA LEU A 162 2.30 -1.74 24.19
C LEU A 162 2.99 -3.02 24.70
N ILE A 163 2.66 -4.18 24.14
CA ILE A 163 3.16 -5.48 24.64
C ILE A 163 3.92 -6.29 23.57
N LYS A 164 4.12 -5.72 22.37
CA LYS A 164 4.85 -6.32 21.24
C LYS A 164 4.33 -7.70 20.81
N VAL A 165 3.02 -7.91 20.87
CA VAL A 165 2.37 -9.12 20.36
C VAL A 165 1.88 -8.87 18.94
N GLN A 166 2.17 -9.80 18.03
CA GLN A 166 1.61 -9.79 16.68
C GLN A 166 0.12 -10.16 16.73
N THR A 167 -0.73 -9.31 16.17
CA THR A 167 -2.19 -9.42 16.18
C THR A 167 -2.77 -9.66 14.78
N ASP A 168 -1.95 -9.61 13.73
CA ASP A 168 -2.40 -9.73 12.36
C ASP A 168 -1.33 -10.40 11.46
N ASN A 169 -1.78 -11.18 10.48
CA ASN A 169 -0.94 -11.92 9.52
C ASN A 169 -1.41 -11.67 8.07
N TYR A 170 -2.07 -10.54 7.82
CA TYR A 170 -2.54 -10.09 6.53
C TYR A 170 -1.71 -8.90 6.06
N GLY A 171 -1.44 -8.86 4.76
CA GLY A 171 -0.68 -7.77 4.16
C GLY A 171 -0.27 -8.12 2.74
N GLY A 172 -1.15 -7.85 1.80
CA GLY A 172 -0.91 -8.05 0.38
C GLY A 172 -1.59 -7.01 -0.50
N PHE A 173 -1.08 -6.90 -1.72
CA PHE A 173 -1.66 -6.10 -2.79
C PHE A 173 -1.97 -7.01 -3.96
N SER A 174 -3.12 -6.82 -4.58
CA SER A 174 -3.55 -7.68 -5.68
C SER A 174 -4.49 -6.96 -6.62
N PHE A 175 -4.69 -7.54 -7.79
CA PHE A 175 -5.77 -7.13 -8.67
C PHE A 175 -6.40 -8.34 -9.37
N SER A 176 -7.62 -8.15 -9.86
CA SER A 176 -8.34 -9.11 -10.69
C SER A 176 -8.88 -8.42 -11.94
N THR A 177 -8.68 -9.05 -13.10
CA THR A 177 -9.24 -8.57 -14.38
C THR A 177 -10.72 -8.89 -14.55
N THR A 178 -11.24 -9.83 -13.75
CA THR A 178 -12.61 -10.33 -13.83
C THR A 178 -13.42 -9.99 -12.59
N GLY A 179 -12.81 -10.02 -11.40
CA GLY A 179 -13.45 -9.81 -10.11
C GLY A 179 -13.55 -8.34 -9.69
N LYS A 180 -14.60 -8.02 -8.92
CA LYS A 180 -14.76 -6.71 -8.26
C LYS A 180 -13.89 -6.58 -7.00
N ILE A 181 -13.60 -7.69 -6.35
CA ILE A 181 -12.71 -7.80 -5.20
C ILE A 181 -11.58 -8.76 -5.60
N SER A 182 -10.36 -8.47 -5.18
CA SER A 182 -9.20 -9.36 -5.35
C SER A 182 -8.49 -9.55 -4.02
N GLY A 183 -7.78 -10.67 -3.89
CA GLY A 183 -7.13 -11.16 -2.67
C GLY A 183 -6.96 -12.67 -2.75
N MET A 184 -6.30 -13.30 -1.78
CA MET A 184 -6.10 -14.77 -1.82
C MET A 184 -7.44 -15.51 -1.80
N ASP A 185 -8.39 -15.04 -1.00
CA ASP A 185 -9.76 -15.60 -0.93
C ASP A 185 -10.64 -15.29 -2.14
N TYR A 186 -10.19 -14.46 -3.09
CA TYR A 186 -11.02 -13.91 -4.16
C TYR A 186 -10.48 -14.15 -5.58
N ASN A 187 -9.64 -15.17 -5.81
CA ASN A 187 -9.01 -15.46 -7.10
C ASN A 187 -8.43 -14.20 -7.77
N ALA A 188 -7.20 -13.84 -7.39
CA ALA A 188 -6.49 -12.72 -8.00
C ALA A 188 -5.84 -13.10 -9.34
N THR A 189 -5.82 -12.17 -10.30
CA THR A 189 -4.99 -12.29 -11.51
C THR A 189 -3.51 -12.20 -11.14
N ALA A 190 -3.19 -11.29 -10.21
CA ALA A 190 -1.89 -11.21 -9.60
C ALA A 190 -2.04 -10.79 -8.14
N PHE A 191 -1.22 -11.39 -7.28
CA PHE A 191 -1.19 -11.12 -5.86
C PHE A 191 0.26 -11.09 -5.40
N VAL A 192 0.60 -10.12 -4.56
CA VAL A 192 1.89 -10.10 -3.88
C VAL A 192 1.71 -9.71 -2.43
N GLY A 193 2.37 -10.48 -1.57
CA GLY A 193 2.42 -10.25 -0.15
C GLY A 193 2.02 -11.51 0.58
N CYS A 194 1.33 -11.33 1.69
CA CYS A 194 1.03 -12.41 2.58
C CYS A 194 -0.42 -12.32 3.06
N ASP A 195 -1.12 -13.46 3.09
CA ASP A 195 -2.52 -13.57 3.49
C ASP A 195 -2.63 -14.75 4.47
N ASN A 196 -3.08 -14.48 5.69
CA ASN A 196 -3.15 -15.46 6.78
C ASN A 196 -1.84 -16.25 6.99
N GLY A 197 -0.68 -15.58 6.93
CA GLY A 197 0.63 -16.24 7.08
C GLY A 197 1.13 -16.98 5.83
N HIS A 198 0.30 -17.13 4.79
CA HIS A 198 0.72 -17.68 3.50
C HIS A 198 1.29 -16.57 2.63
N VAL A 199 2.56 -16.73 2.26
CA VAL A 199 3.29 -15.80 1.40
C VAL A 199 3.13 -16.24 -0.05
N SER A 200 2.67 -15.33 -0.91
CA SER A 200 2.66 -15.53 -2.35
C SER A 200 3.55 -14.46 -2.99
N PHE A 201 4.68 -14.89 -3.57
CA PHE A 201 5.75 -13.97 -3.92
C PHE A 201 6.80 -14.47 -4.91
N PHE A 202 7.35 -13.51 -5.70
CA PHE A 202 8.76 -13.45 -6.13
C PHE A 202 9.26 -11.97 -6.34
N GLY A 203 9.58 -11.14 -5.31
CA GLY A 203 10.45 -9.93 -5.37
C GLY A 203 10.18 -8.69 -4.45
N THR A 204 11.21 -8.02 -3.88
CA THR A 204 11.23 -6.72 -3.14
C THR A 204 10.13 -5.73 -3.52
N SER A 205 9.35 -5.18 -2.56
CA SER A 205 8.19 -4.30 -2.83
C SER A 205 8.39 -2.83 -2.43
N ILE A 206 7.83 -1.91 -3.23
CA ILE A 206 7.81 -0.47 -3.02
C ILE A 206 6.40 0.11 -3.23
N GLY A 207 5.96 0.96 -2.31
CA GLY A 207 4.74 1.77 -2.43
C GLY A 207 5.04 3.23 -2.82
N HIS A 208 4.34 3.75 -3.83
CA HIS A 208 4.40 5.16 -4.26
C HIS A 208 2.99 5.79 -4.34
N LEU A 209 2.89 7.12 -4.34
CA LEU A 209 1.62 7.87 -4.43
C LEU A 209 1.70 9.05 -5.39
N THR A 210 0.59 9.43 -6.04
CA THR A 210 0.50 10.69 -6.82
C THR A 210 -0.27 11.78 -6.07
N THR A 211 0.15 13.04 -6.25
CA THR A 211 -0.48 14.25 -5.66
C THR A 211 -1.48 14.93 -6.60
#